data_AF-A0A7L4QJ15-F1
#
_entry.id   AF-A0A7L4QJ15-F1
#
_cell.length_a   1.000
_cell.length_b   1.000
_cell.length_c   1.000
_cell.angle_alpha   90.00
_cell.angle_beta   90.00
_cell.angle_gamma   90.00
#
_symmetry.space_group_name_H-M   'P 1'
#
loop_
_entity.id
_entity.type
_entity.pdbx_description
1 polymer ?
#
loop_
_entity_poly.entity_id
_entity_poly.type
_entity_poly.pdbx_seq_one_letter_code
_entity_poly.pdbx_strand_id
1 'polypeptide(L)' 'NLGKEIKKSAESVGGKGGGHPPACGAYVPIEKLTEFLNIFEENIATCI' A
#
# COMPACT_ATOMS: atom_id res chain seq x y z
N ASN A 1 -4.23 9.48 3.83
CA ASN A 1 -4.69 8.60 4.92
C ASN A 1 -4.01 7.25 4.73
N LEU A 2 -3.00 6.90 5.55
CA LEU A 2 -2.12 5.74 5.28
C LEU A 2 -2.86 4.40 5.19
N GLY A 3 -3.89 4.17 6.02
CA GLY A 3 -4.68 2.95 5.96
C GLY A 3 -5.47 2.79 4.65
N LYS A 4 -5.91 3.90 4.05
CA LYS A 4 -6.57 3.87 2.72
C LYS A 4 -5.56 3.65 1.60
N GLU A 5 -4.42 4.33 1.65
CA GLU A 5 -3.40 4.19 0.60
C GLU A 5 -2.76 2.80 0.60
N ILE A 6 -2.45 2.23 1.77
CA ILE A 6 -1.84 0.89 1.83
C ILE A 6 -2.81 -0.18 1.32
N LYS A 7 -4.13 -0.02 1.57
CA LYS A 7 -5.16 -0.89 1.01
C LYS A 7 -5.17 -0.79 -0.51
N LYS A 8 -5.25 0.43 -1.05
CA LYS A 8 -5.29 0.69 -2.49
C LYS A 8 -4.04 0.13 -3.19
N SER A 9 -2.85 0.41 -2.68
CA SER A 9 -1.59 -0.08 -3.25
C SER A 9 -1.49 -1.60 -3.19
N ALA A 10 -1.94 -2.24 -2.11
CA ALA A 10 -1.93 -3.70 -2.01
C ALA A 10 -2.90 -4.35 -3.00
N GLU A 11 -4.11 -3.82 -3.14
CA GLU A 11 -5.13 -4.33 -4.08
C GLU A 11 -4.66 -4.22 -5.54
N SER A 12 -3.89 -3.18 -5.89
CA SER A 12 -3.32 -3.00 -7.23
C SER A 12 -2.34 -4.10 -7.65
N VAL A 13 -1.72 -4.80 -6.70
CA VAL A 13 -0.77 -5.91 -6.98
C VAL A 13 -1.35 -7.29 -6.65
N GLY A 14 -2.67 -7.40 -6.45
CA GLY A 14 -3.35 -8.64 -6.09
C GLY A 14 -3.18 -9.04 -4.61
N GLY A 15 -2.74 -8.11 -3.77
CA GLY A 15 -2.65 -8.26 -2.32
C GLY A 15 -3.90 -7.80 -1.57
N LYS A 16 -3.79 -7.73 -0.25
CA LYS A 16 -4.81 -7.19 0.65
C LYS A 16 -4.16 -6.28 1.69
N GLY A 17 -4.71 -5.10 1.90
CA GLY A 17 -4.20 -4.16 2.91
C GLY A 17 -5.31 -3.49 3.71
N GLY A 18 -4.92 -2.81 4.79
CA GLY A 18 -5.82 -2.04 5.63
C GLY A 18 -5.21 -1.65 6.97
N GLY A 19 -6.04 -1.08 7.84
CA GLY A 19 -5.65 -0.59 9.16
C GLY A 19 -6.06 0.86 9.40
N HIS A 20 -5.61 1.41 10.52
CA HIS A 20 -5.89 2.79 10.89
C HIS A 20 -4.77 3.72 10.37
N PRO A 21 -5.01 5.03 10.20
CA PRO A 21 -3.99 5.96 9.73
C PRO A 21 -2.63 5.89 10.47
N PRO A 22 -2.56 5.71 11.82
CA PRO A 22 -1.28 5.61 12.51
C PRO A 22 -0.62 4.22 12.44
N ALA A 23 -1.37 3.16 12.09
CA ALA A 23 -0.84 1.80 12.03
C ALA A 23 -1.65 0.97 11.03
N CYS A 24 -1.00 0.58 9.93
CA CYS A 24 -1.60 -0.17 8.85
C CYS A 24 -0.61 -1.16 8.24
N GLY A 25 -1.12 -2.15 7.52
CA GLY A 25 -0.30 -3.21 6.91
C GLY A 25 -0.94 -3.81 5.67
N ALA A 26 -0.16 -4.61 4.95
CA ALA A 26 -0.60 -5.31 3.76
C ALA A 26 0.09 -6.67 3.59
N TYR A 27 -0.62 -7.60 2.94
CA TYR A 27 -0.11 -8.84 2.41
C TYR A 27 -0.06 -8.72 0.89
N VAL A 28 1.11 -8.99 0.30
CA VAL A 28 1.34 -8.92 -1.15
C VAL A 28 2.12 -10.14 -1.63
N PRO A 29 1.97 -10.57 -2.90
CA PRO A 29 2.86 -11.56 -3.50
C PRO A 29 4.32 -11.10 -3.42
N ILE A 30 5.23 -12.02 -3.11
CA ILE A 30 6.65 -11.67 -2.88
C ILE A 30 7.31 -11.11 -4.15
N GLU A 31 6.92 -11.64 -5.30
CA GLU A 31 7.33 -11.21 -6.63
C GLU A 31 6.87 -9.79 -6.98
N LYS A 32 5.88 -9.25 -6.24
CA LYS A 32 5.31 -7.93 -6.42
C LYS A 32 5.74 -6.93 -5.35
N LEU A 33 6.63 -7.31 -4.42
CA LEU A 33 7.02 -6.45 -3.30
C LEU A 33 7.58 -5.09 -3.75
N THR A 34 8.49 -5.08 -4.73
CA THR A 34 9.08 -3.82 -5.23
C THR A 34 8.04 -2.95 -5.95
N GLU A 35 7.16 -3.55 -6.75
CA GLU A 35 6.07 -2.85 -7.42
C GLU A 35 5.10 -2.22 -6.42
N PHE A 36 4.74 -2.96 -5.36
CA PHE A 36 3.92 -2.47 -4.26
C PHE A 36 4.56 -1.27 -3.55
N LEU A 37 5.86 -1.35 -3.23
CA LEU A 37 6.58 -0.28 -2.54
C LEU A 37 6.62 1.00 -3.38
N ASN A 38 6.89 0.88 -4.68
CA ASN A 38 6.89 2.04 -5.60
C ASN A 38 5.50 2.69 -5.67
N ILE A 39 4.44 1.90 -5.88
CA ILE A 39 3.06 2.41 -5.95
C ILE A 39 2.66 3.07 -4.63
N PHE A 40 3.01 2.46 -3.50
CA PHE A 40 2.73 3.02 -2.18
C PHE A 40 3.47 4.33 -1.94
N GLU A 41 4.76 4.41 -2.29
CA GLU A 41 5.57 5.62 -2.17
C GLU A 41 5.03 6.77 -3.04
N GLU A 42 4.67 6.49 -4.29
CA GLU A 42 4.05 7.48 -5.19
C GLU A 42 2.71 8.01 -4.63
N ASN A 43 1.87 7.11 -4.11
CA ASN A 43 0.56 7.47 -3.55
C ASN A 43 0.69 8.31 -2.26
N ILE A 44 1.71 8.07 -1.42
CA ILE A 44 1.92 8.89 -0.21
C ILE A 44 2.61 10.20 -0.53
N ALA A 45 3.54 10.25 -1.48
CA ALA A 45 4.26 11.47 -1.86
C ALA A 45 3.33 12.52 -2.49
N THR A 46 2.32 12.08 -3.24
CA THR A 46 1.29 12.94 -3.83
C THR A 46 0.22 13.41 -2.82
N CYS A 47 0.22 12.87 -1.60
CA CYS A 47 -0.70 13.25 -0.53
C CYS A 47 -0.12 14.28 0.46
N ILE A 48 1.11 14.78 0.24
CA ILE A 48 1.79 15.80 1.07
C ILE A 48 1.64 17.18 0.43
#